data_AF-A0A913YTJ3-F1
#
_entry.id   AF-A0A913YTJ3-F1
#
_cell.length_a   1.000
_cell.length_b   1.000
_cell.length_c   1.000
_cell.angle_alpha   90.00
_cell.angle_beta   90.00
_cell.angle_gamma   90.00
#
_symmetry.space_group_name_H-M   'P 1'
#
loop_
_entity.id
_entity.type
_entity.pdbx_description
1 polymer ?
#
loop_
_entity_poly.entity_id
_entity_poly.type
_entity_poly.pdbx_seq_one_letter_code
_entity_poly.pdbx_strand_id
1 'polypeptide(L)'
;MYGGKDCQGKLHEERDCNTKACPKANSCRHLQFISTSNNQIFHDGVYDIYPRGPSNSPIKTYCDMSRDGGGWTLLVSSATNTWTADDVMSRNAGKPSLTDDYSILKYADVIKDNQKVQGSTFEYRLEADRPGRWGGIWEADRSYTFTAKNNKQTSVRLLKKFDNWTYSSNGKGIGKRMPWISGALLTTSANTKNSKRAFGSVTAKFSNYYPAPWIDAQGQMKKPQYIWYWMREGPAKLEEYFGPYQTH
;
A
#
# COMPACT_ATOMS: atom_id res chain seq x y z
N MET A 1 1.99 -30.26 -24.21
CA MET A 1 2.80 -29.04 -24.06
C MET A 1 2.31 -28.07 -25.13
N TYR A 2 1.58 -27.02 -24.76
CA TYR A 2 1.07 -26.04 -25.71
C TYR A 2 1.93 -24.77 -25.62
N GLY A 3 2.99 -24.71 -26.42
CA GLY A 3 3.77 -23.49 -26.65
C GLY A 3 3.25 -22.81 -27.91
N GLY A 4 2.81 -21.55 -27.79
CA GLY A 4 2.39 -20.74 -28.93
C GLY A 4 3.53 -20.47 -29.90
N LYS A 5 3.20 -20.20 -31.17
CA LYS A 5 4.17 -19.81 -32.21
C LYS A 5 4.92 -18.55 -31.79
N ASP A 6 6.23 -18.57 -31.92
CA ASP A 6 7.06 -17.38 -31.74
C ASP A 6 6.67 -16.29 -32.75
N CYS A 7 6.57 -15.06 -32.26
CA CYS A 7 6.29 -13.89 -33.09
C CYS A 7 7.41 -13.71 -34.13
N GLN A 8 7.05 -13.53 -35.41
CA GLN A 8 8.02 -13.22 -36.46
C GLN A 8 8.34 -11.72 -36.48
N GLY A 9 9.61 -11.40 -36.20
CA GLY A 9 10.17 -10.04 -36.23
C GLY A 9 11.45 -9.98 -35.40
N LYS A 10 12.37 -9.05 -35.72
CA LYS A 10 13.48 -8.77 -34.80
C LYS A 10 12.91 -8.12 -33.54
N LEU A 11 13.19 -8.70 -32.37
CA LEU A 11 13.04 -8.00 -31.10
C LEU A 11 13.91 -6.73 -31.17
N HIS A 12 13.27 -5.58 -31.19
CA HIS A 12 13.95 -4.30 -31.08
C HIS A 12 13.96 -3.91 -29.60
N GLU A 13 15.07 -4.18 -28.93
CA GLU A 13 15.28 -3.91 -27.50
C GLU A 13 15.60 -2.42 -27.22
N GLU A 14 15.80 -1.61 -28.26
CA GLU A 14 16.34 -0.24 -28.18
C GLU A 14 15.36 0.85 -28.66
N ARG A 15 14.07 0.74 -28.32
CA ARG A 15 13.18 1.91 -28.36
C ARG A 15 12.83 2.29 -26.93
N ASP A 16 13.21 3.50 -26.52
CA ASP A 16 12.70 4.10 -25.29
C ASP A 16 11.17 4.07 -25.34
N CYS A 17 10.55 3.24 -24.51
CA CYS A 17 9.13 3.31 -24.32
C CYS A 17 8.83 4.58 -23.50
N ASN A 18 7.87 5.39 -23.96
CA ASN A 18 7.43 6.62 -23.29
C ASN A 18 8.49 7.73 -23.19
N THR A 19 8.84 8.36 -24.32
CA THR A 19 9.68 9.58 -24.38
C THR A 19 9.07 10.82 -23.70
N LYS A 20 7.82 10.74 -23.22
CA LYS A 20 7.18 11.81 -22.44
C LYS A 20 7.51 11.63 -20.96
N ALA A 21 8.05 12.68 -20.35
CA ALA A 21 8.30 12.72 -18.91
C ALA A 21 7.02 12.33 -18.13
N CYS A 22 7.16 11.43 -17.15
CA CYS A 22 6.05 11.10 -16.26
C CYS A 22 5.55 12.36 -15.55
N PRO A 23 4.24 12.60 -15.49
CA PRO A 23 3.72 13.79 -14.84
C PRO A 23 4.07 13.78 -13.35
N LYS A 24 4.39 14.96 -12.81
CA LYS A 24 4.66 15.11 -11.37
C LYS A 24 3.35 15.03 -10.59
N ALA A 25 3.15 13.91 -9.92
CA ALA A 25 1.97 13.63 -9.12
C ALA A 25 2.31 13.38 -7.65
N ASN A 26 1.36 13.62 -6.76
CA ASN A 26 1.58 13.53 -5.31
C ASN A 26 1.50 12.08 -4.79
N SER A 27 0.88 11.20 -5.56
CA SER A 27 0.53 9.83 -5.20
C SER A 27 0.18 9.00 -6.43
N CYS A 28 -0.01 7.70 -6.24
CA CYS A 28 -0.51 6.80 -7.30
C CYS A 28 -1.96 7.12 -7.71
N ARG A 29 -2.81 7.56 -6.78
CA ARG A 29 -4.20 7.96 -7.10
C ARG A 29 -4.24 9.24 -7.93
N HIS A 30 -3.34 10.19 -7.67
CA HIS A 30 -3.21 11.37 -8.51
C HIS A 30 -2.65 11.00 -9.90
N LEU A 31 -1.67 10.10 -10.00
CA LEU A 31 -1.24 9.57 -11.30
C LEU A 31 -2.40 8.94 -12.08
N GLN A 32 -3.21 8.12 -11.42
CA GLN A 32 -4.41 7.54 -12.01
C GLN A 32 -5.37 8.62 -12.52
N PHE A 33 -5.62 9.67 -11.72
CA PHE A 33 -6.48 10.77 -12.14
C PHE A 33 -5.96 11.43 -13.43
N ILE A 34 -4.66 11.73 -13.50
CA ILE A 34 -4.03 12.27 -14.71
C ILE A 34 -4.17 11.31 -15.90
N SER A 35 -3.96 10.01 -15.66
CA SER A 35 -4.14 8.93 -16.65
C SER A 35 -5.53 9.03 -17.29
N THR A 36 -6.57 9.07 -16.47
CA THR A 36 -7.96 9.13 -16.92
C THR A 36 -8.29 10.45 -17.61
N SER A 37 -7.85 11.59 -17.05
CA SER A 37 -8.14 12.92 -17.61
C SER A 37 -7.49 13.14 -18.97
N ASN A 38 -6.31 12.58 -19.20
CA ASN A 38 -5.55 12.77 -20.44
C ASN A 38 -5.70 11.60 -21.43
N ASN A 39 -6.58 10.63 -21.15
CA ASN A 39 -6.70 9.39 -21.90
C ASN A 39 -5.34 8.69 -22.13
N GLN A 40 -4.48 8.75 -21.11
CA GLN A 40 -3.17 8.12 -21.07
C GLN A 40 -3.27 6.83 -20.24
N ILE A 41 -2.45 5.83 -20.56
CA ILE A 41 -2.41 4.56 -19.82
C ILE A 41 -1.16 4.54 -18.93
N PHE A 42 -1.35 4.40 -17.62
CA PHE A 42 -0.29 4.07 -16.67
C PHE A 42 -0.47 2.63 -16.18
N HIS A 43 0.61 1.86 -16.23
CA HIS A 43 0.64 0.47 -15.80
C HIS A 43 1.09 0.34 -14.34
N ASP A 44 0.88 -0.83 -13.75
CA ASP A 44 1.46 -1.14 -12.45
C ASP A 44 2.99 -1.06 -12.52
N GLY A 45 3.63 -0.49 -11.49
CA GLY A 45 5.09 -0.33 -11.51
C GLY A 45 5.61 0.66 -10.49
N VAL A 46 6.92 0.93 -10.55
CA VAL A 46 7.58 1.89 -9.67
C VAL A 46 7.51 3.29 -10.29
N TYR A 47 7.04 4.26 -9.49
CA TYR A 47 6.90 5.65 -9.89
C TYR A 47 7.59 6.58 -8.89
N ASP A 48 8.05 7.71 -9.39
CA ASP A 48 8.38 8.88 -8.58
C ASP A 48 7.10 9.65 -8.25
N ILE A 49 6.86 9.89 -6.97
CA ILE A 49 5.75 10.71 -6.47
C ILE A 49 6.28 11.86 -5.62
N TYR A 50 5.47 12.92 -5.51
CA TYR A 50 5.82 14.19 -4.90
C TYR A 50 4.84 14.55 -3.76
N PRO A 51 4.78 13.81 -2.63
CA PRO A 51 3.78 14.05 -1.60
C PRO A 51 3.78 15.49 -1.05
N ARG A 52 4.95 16.12 -1.02
CA ARG A 52 5.16 17.51 -0.58
C ARG A 52 5.12 18.53 -1.73
N GLY A 53 4.67 18.13 -2.90
CA GLY A 53 4.56 18.98 -4.09
C GLY A 53 5.77 18.91 -5.04
N PRO A 54 5.60 19.38 -6.29
CA PRO A 54 6.49 19.12 -7.43
C PRO A 54 7.86 19.82 -7.37
N SER A 55 8.01 20.80 -6.49
CA SER A 55 9.27 21.52 -6.24
C SER A 55 10.18 20.81 -5.22
N ASN A 56 9.68 19.77 -4.54
CA ASN A 56 10.46 18.96 -3.61
C ASN A 56 11.03 17.72 -4.30
N SER A 57 12.03 17.09 -3.69
CA SER A 57 12.56 15.80 -4.17
C SER A 57 11.48 14.72 -4.19
N PRO A 58 11.41 13.89 -5.23
CA PRO A 58 10.47 12.78 -5.28
C PRO A 58 10.82 11.69 -4.28
N ILE A 59 9.84 10.87 -3.96
CA ILE A 59 10.03 9.55 -3.34
C ILE A 59 9.56 8.47 -4.31
N LYS A 60 10.18 7.29 -4.25
CA LYS A 60 9.80 6.16 -5.09
C LYS A 60 8.77 5.30 -4.36
N THR A 61 7.78 4.81 -5.09
CA THR A 61 6.83 3.81 -4.58
C THR A 61 6.32 2.91 -5.70
N TYR A 62 5.79 1.74 -5.34
CA TYR A 62 5.05 0.92 -6.29
C TYR A 62 3.60 1.40 -6.35
N CYS A 63 3.13 1.68 -7.55
CA CYS A 63 1.75 1.97 -7.85
C CYS A 63 1.07 0.75 -8.46
N ASP A 64 -0.04 0.34 -7.88
CA ASP A 64 -0.98 -0.59 -8.50
C ASP A 64 -2.13 0.22 -9.11
N MET A 65 -2.08 0.32 -10.43
CA MET A 65 -2.98 1.06 -11.30
C MET A 65 -4.13 0.21 -11.84
N SER A 66 -4.06 -1.12 -11.67
CA SER A 66 -4.98 -2.06 -12.31
C SER A 66 -6.04 -2.63 -11.35
N ARG A 67 -5.65 -3.09 -10.16
CA ARG A 67 -6.52 -3.90 -9.30
C ARG A 67 -7.44 -3.04 -8.45
N ASP A 68 -8.68 -3.52 -8.30
CA ASP A 68 -9.71 -2.90 -7.45
C ASP A 68 -9.94 -1.42 -7.75
N GLY A 69 -9.84 -1.05 -9.03
CA GLY A 69 -9.99 0.32 -9.51
C GLY A 69 -8.74 1.17 -9.41
N GLY A 70 -7.55 0.60 -9.18
CA GLY A 70 -6.24 1.25 -9.34
C GLY A 70 -5.94 2.42 -8.38
N GLY A 71 -4.82 3.11 -8.62
CA GLY A 71 -4.40 4.27 -7.82
C GLY A 71 -3.89 3.92 -6.42
N TRP A 72 -3.50 2.66 -6.19
CA TRP A 72 -2.99 2.22 -4.90
C TRP A 72 -1.51 2.56 -4.74
N THR A 73 -1.17 3.19 -3.62
CA THR A 73 0.21 3.49 -3.23
C THR A 73 0.71 2.45 -2.24
N LEU A 74 1.80 1.75 -2.56
CA LEU A 74 2.46 0.84 -1.62
C LEU A 74 3.08 1.65 -0.47
N LEU A 75 2.70 1.33 0.77
CA LEU A 75 3.30 1.95 1.96
C LEU A 75 4.35 1.06 2.59
N VAL A 76 4.04 -0.24 2.73
CA VAL A 76 4.92 -1.22 3.37
C VAL A 76 4.83 -2.55 2.62
N SER A 77 5.97 -3.15 2.34
CA SER A 77 6.10 -4.57 1.99
C SER A 77 6.98 -5.23 3.04
N SER A 78 6.57 -6.40 3.51
CA SER A 78 7.24 -7.14 4.55
C SER A 78 7.56 -8.54 4.05
N ALA A 79 8.84 -8.83 3.97
CA ALA A 79 9.42 -10.09 3.50
C ALA A 79 10.30 -10.75 4.57
N THR A 80 10.72 -10.00 5.61
CA THR A 80 11.52 -10.54 6.71
C THR A 80 10.94 -10.23 8.10
N ASN A 81 11.55 -10.80 9.14
CA ASN A 81 11.24 -10.56 10.55
C ASN A 81 12.32 -9.73 11.27
N THR A 82 13.06 -8.91 10.54
CA THR A 82 14.20 -8.13 11.08
C THR A 82 13.85 -6.69 11.42
N TRP A 83 12.56 -6.35 11.40
CA TRP A 83 12.08 -4.98 11.56
C TRP A 83 12.47 -4.36 12.90
N THR A 84 12.82 -3.09 12.87
CA THR A 84 12.95 -2.22 14.05
C THR A 84 11.83 -1.17 14.09
N ALA A 85 11.76 -0.40 15.18
CA ALA A 85 10.78 0.68 15.28
C ALA A 85 11.00 1.77 14.21
N ASP A 86 12.25 2.05 13.85
CA ASP A 86 12.60 3.05 12.84
C ASP A 86 12.32 2.55 11.43
N ASP A 87 12.63 1.26 11.17
CA ASP A 87 12.36 0.61 9.89
C ASP A 87 10.89 0.66 9.49
N VAL A 88 9.98 0.50 10.47
CA VAL A 88 8.53 0.60 10.24
C VAL A 88 8.17 1.92 9.56
N MET A 89 8.85 3.02 9.91
CA MET A 89 8.62 4.34 9.34
C MET A 89 9.29 4.54 7.98
N SER A 90 10.48 3.96 7.79
CA SER A 90 11.30 4.17 6.60
C SER A 90 12.32 3.05 6.44
N ARG A 91 12.17 2.22 5.40
CA ARG A 91 13.09 1.14 5.09
C ARG A 91 13.21 0.99 3.59
N ASN A 92 14.44 0.96 3.06
CA ASN A 92 14.68 0.81 1.62
C ASN A 92 13.88 1.79 0.74
N ALA A 93 13.60 3.01 1.22
CA ALA A 93 12.65 3.94 0.59
C ALA A 93 13.01 4.35 -0.86
N GLY A 94 14.27 4.17 -1.30
CA GLY A 94 14.70 4.38 -2.69
C GLY A 94 14.56 3.16 -3.61
N LYS A 95 14.16 2.00 -3.08
CA LYS A 95 14.05 0.73 -3.80
C LYS A 95 12.72 0.03 -3.46
N PRO A 96 11.57 0.55 -3.92
CA PRO A 96 10.28 -0.11 -3.73
C PRO A 96 10.33 -1.53 -4.29
N SER A 97 9.81 -2.48 -3.51
CA SER A 97 9.77 -3.88 -3.90
C SER A 97 8.49 -4.52 -3.37
N LEU A 98 7.95 -5.48 -4.11
CA LEU A 98 6.86 -6.32 -3.61
C LEU A 98 7.38 -7.57 -2.89
N THR A 99 8.67 -7.87 -3.01
CA THR A 99 9.28 -9.12 -2.52
C THR A 99 10.40 -8.88 -1.50
N ASP A 100 10.80 -7.63 -1.29
CA ASP A 100 11.77 -7.24 -0.27
C ASP A 100 11.12 -6.30 0.75
N ASP A 101 11.74 -6.18 1.92
CA ASP A 101 11.29 -5.23 2.93
C ASP A 101 11.40 -3.79 2.40
N TYR A 102 10.29 -3.06 2.44
CA TYR A 102 10.25 -1.65 2.07
C TYR A 102 9.22 -0.93 2.94
N SER A 103 9.51 0.33 3.29
CA SER A 103 8.57 1.21 3.96
C SER A 103 8.80 2.67 3.58
N ILE A 104 7.70 3.32 3.23
CA ILE A 104 7.55 4.78 3.16
C ILE A 104 6.42 5.26 4.08
N LEU A 105 6.09 4.50 5.13
CA LEU A 105 4.94 4.75 6.01
C LEU A 105 4.93 6.19 6.56
N LYS A 106 6.10 6.79 6.81
CA LYS A 106 6.24 8.19 7.24
C LYS A 106 5.61 9.23 6.30
N TYR A 107 5.35 8.88 5.04
CA TYR A 107 4.73 9.78 4.07
C TYR A 107 3.23 9.56 3.90
N ALA A 108 2.66 8.49 4.48
CA ALA A 108 1.28 8.09 4.25
C ALA A 108 0.27 9.20 4.61
N ASP A 109 0.44 9.83 5.77
CA ASP A 109 -0.45 10.92 6.20
C ASP A 109 -0.30 12.18 5.33
N VAL A 110 0.92 12.51 4.87
CA VAL A 110 1.13 13.64 3.94
C VAL A 110 0.46 13.39 2.58
N ILE A 111 0.42 12.14 2.12
CA ILE A 111 -0.31 11.76 0.90
C ILE A 111 -1.82 11.90 1.12
N LYS A 112 -2.34 11.27 2.19
CA LYS A 112 -3.76 11.28 2.56
C LYS A 112 -4.30 12.70 2.80
N ASP A 113 -3.54 13.54 3.50
CA ASP A 113 -3.97 14.87 3.95
C ASP A 113 -3.54 15.98 2.99
N ASN A 114 -3.09 15.61 1.79
CA ASN A 114 -2.78 16.58 0.77
C ASN A 114 -4.02 17.47 0.47
N GLN A 115 -3.77 18.76 0.29
CA GLN A 115 -4.80 19.81 0.13
C GLN A 115 -5.73 19.55 -1.06
N LYS A 116 -5.22 18.84 -2.06
CA LYS A 116 -5.91 18.50 -3.30
C LYS A 116 -6.77 17.24 -3.18
N VAL A 117 -6.73 16.54 -2.06
CA VAL A 117 -7.54 15.35 -1.78
C VAL A 117 -8.84 15.77 -1.12
N GLN A 118 -9.96 15.32 -1.67
CA GLN A 118 -11.32 15.54 -1.16
C GLN A 118 -11.82 14.34 -0.35
N GLY A 119 -12.94 14.54 0.34
CA GLY A 119 -13.63 13.50 1.09
C GLY A 119 -13.17 13.40 2.55
N SER A 120 -14.01 12.74 3.35
CA SER A 120 -13.82 12.48 4.77
C SER A 120 -13.27 11.08 5.05
N THR A 121 -13.01 10.28 4.02
CA THR A 121 -12.52 8.91 4.14
C THR A 121 -11.36 8.63 3.19
N PHE A 122 -10.67 7.53 3.45
CA PHE A 122 -9.71 6.92 2.55
C PHE A 122 -9.82 5.40 2.63
N GLU A 123 -9.13 4.72 1.72
CA GLU A 123 -9.07 3.26 1.70
C GLU A 123 -7.67 2.76 2.01
N TYR A 124 -7.60 1.60 2.63
CA TYR A 124 -6.37 0.85 2.79
C TYR A 124 -6.59 -0.61 2.46
N ARG A 125 -5.54 -1.24 1.94
CA ARG A 125 -5.56 -2.64 1.52
C ARG A 125 -4.48 -3.41 2.27
N LEU A 126 -4.86 -4.55 2.82
CA LEU A 126 -3.94 -5.53 3.39
C LEU A 126 -4.03 -6.81 2.60
N GLU A 127 -2.88 -7.35 2.23
CA GLU A 127 -2.75 -8.56 1.45
C GLU A 127 -1.58 -9.37 2.01
N ALA A 128 -1.66 -10.69 1.91
CA ALA A 128 -0.58 -11.57 2.32
C ALA A 128 -0.45 -12.77 1.38
N ASP A 129 0.78 -13.27 1.28
CA ASP A 129 1.24 -14.38 0.44
C ASP A 129 1.21 -14.09 -1.06
N ARG A 130 0.04 -13.68 -1.59
CA ARG A 130 -0.14 -13.31 -2.99
C ARG A 130 -1.08 -12.11 -3.15
N PRO A 131 -0.99 -11.39 -4.27
CA PRO A 131 -1.96 -10.36 -4.67
C PRO A 131 -3.41 -10.85 -4.50
N GLY A 132 -4.22 -10.08 -3.77
CA GLY A 132 -5.65 -10.30 -3.55
C GLY A 132 -5.98 -11.43 -2.57
N ARG A 133 -5.03 -11.86 -1.72
CA ARG A 133 -5.20 -12.98 -0.78
C ARG A 133 -5.06 -12.55 0.68
N TRP A 134 -5.72 -13.32 1.56
CA TRP A 134 -5.60 -13.29 3.02
C TRP A 134 -5.66 -11.89 3.61
N GLY A 135 -6.73 -11.15 3.37
CA GLY A 135 -6.82 -9.76 3.79
C GLY A 135 -8.07 -9.08 3.28
N GLY A 136 -7.96 -7.84 2.83
CA GLY A 136 -9.10 -7.11 2.32
C GLY A 136 -8.80 -5.66 1.98
N ILE A 137 -9.87 -4.95 1.63
CA ILE A 137 -9.90 -3.51 1.46
C ILE A 137 -10.87 -2.95 2.48
N TRP A 138 -10.43 -1.92 3.19
CA TRP A 138 -11.22 -1.21 4.16
C TRP A 138 -11.26 0.27 3.82
N GLU A 139 -12.35 0.89 4.23
CA GLU A 139 -12.47 2.34 4.37
C GLU A 139 -12.22 2.74 5.84
N ALA A 140 -11.56 3.88 6.02
CA ALA A 140 -11.35 4.53 7.31
C ALA A 140 -11.62 6.04 7.22
N ASP A 141 -11.93 6.63 8.37
CA ASP A 141 -12.08 8.07 8.52
C ASP A 141 -10.74 8.79 8.30
N ARG A 142 -10.75 9.90 7.55
CA ARG A 142 -9.56 10.66 7.19
C ARG A 142 -8.84 11.28 8.39
N SER A 143 -9.52 11.47 9.52
CA SER A 143 -8.89 11.88 10.78
C SER A 143 -7.93 10.84 11.36
N TYR A 144 -7.99 9.58 10.91
CA TYR A 144 -7.07 8.54 11.34
C TYR A 144 -5.67 8.75 10.73
N THR A 145 -4.65 8.31 11.46
CA THR A 145 -3.24 8.37 11.04
C THR A 145 -2.68 6.98 10.80
N PHE A 146 -1.83 6.85 9.78
CA PHE A 146 -1.08 5.62 9.49
C PHE A 146 0.04 5.34 10.50
N THR A 147 0.36 6.31 11.37
CA THR A 147 1.50 6.23 12.30
C THR A 147 1.06 6.17 13.77
N ALA A 148 -0.22 5.88 14.02
CA ALA A 148 -0.79 5.73 15.36
C ALA A 148 0.08 4.84 16.26
N LYS A 149 0.34 5.29 17.49
CA LYS A 149 1.06 4.51 18.53
C LYS A 149 0.13 3.81 19.51
N ASN A 150 -1.15 3.72 19.17
CA ASN A 150 -2.19 3.07 19.96
C ASN A 150 -3.22 2.39 19.05
N ASN A 151 -4.03 1.50 19.62
CA ASN A 151 -4.94 0.62 18.88
C ASN A 151 -6.38 1.16 18.74
N LYS A 152 -6.59 2.48 18.89
CA LYS A 152 -7.93 3.10 19.02
C LYS A 152 -8.64 3.39 17.69
N GLN A 153 -7.96 3.26 16.55
CA GLN A 153 -8.52 3.48 15.22
C GLN A 153 -9.38 2.30 14.74
N THR A 154 -10.50 2.04 15.42
CA THR A 154 -11.32 0.83 15.27
C THR A 154 -12.56 1.01 14.38
N SER A 155 -12.96 2.24 14.07
CA SER A 155 -14.11 2.49 13.18
C SER A 155 -13.68 2.36 11.73
N VAL A 156 -13.62 1.12 11.24
CA VAL A 156 -13.25 0.78 9.87
C VAL A 156 -14.34 -0.09 9.22
N ARG A 157 -14.59 0.15 7.93
CA ARG A 157 -15.62 -0.55 7.16
C ARG A 157 -14.95 -1.46 6.13
N LEU A 158 -15.20 -2.77 6.21
CA LEU A 158 -14.69 -3.73 5.23
C LEU A 158 -15.47 -3.57 3.92
N LEU A 159 -14.79 -3.18 2.86
CA LEU A 159 -15.38 -3.00 1.52
C LEU A 159 -15.28 -4.29 0.71
N LYS A 160 -14.14 -4.99 0.82
CA LYS A 160 -13.88 -6.23 0.10
C LYS A 160 -13.05 -7.15 0.95
N LYS A 161 -13.46 -8.42 1.03
CA LYS A 161 -12.75 -9.47 1.77
C LYS A 161 -11.95 -10.34 0.81
N PHE A 162 -10.72 -10.65 1.17
CA PHE A 162 -9.87 -11.60 0.45
C PHE A 162 -9.73 -12.88 1.26
N ASP A 163 -10.13 -14.00 0.66
CA ASP A 163 -10.21 -15.32 1.31
C ASP A 163 -11.16 -15.38 2.52
N ASN A 164 -11.25 -16.57 3.12
CA ASN A 164 -12.07 -16.80 4.29
C ASN A 164 -11.27 -16.59 5.58
N TRP A 165 -11.58 -15.53 6.31
CA TRP A 165 -11.07 -15.25 7.65
C TRP A 165 -12.13 -14.53 8.49
N THR A 166 -11.99 -14.50 9.81
CA THR A 166 -12.85 -13.71 10.70
C THR A 166 -12.02 -12.73 11.50
N TYR A 167 -12.63 -11.62 11.92
CA TYR A 167 -11.95 -10.69 12.80
C TYR A 167 -11.55 -11.39 14.10
N SER A 168 -10.34 -11.11 14.58
CA SER A 168 -9.81 -11.68 15.80
C SER A 168 -9.68 -10.61 16.89
N SER A 169 -10.38 -10.83 18.01
CA SER A 169 -10.23 -10.04 19.24
C SER A 169 -9.12 -10.58 20.16
N ASN A 170 -8.76 -11.85 20.03
CA ASN A 170 -7.76 -12.54 20.86
C ASN A 170 -6.33 -12.49 20.29
N GLY A 171 -6.11 -11.76 19.19
CA GLY A 171 -4.78 -11.57 18.60
C GLY A 171 -4.29 -12.76 17.78
N LYS A 172 -5.21 -13.54 17.21
CA LYS A 172 -4.99 -14.72 16.37
C LYS A 172 -5.29 -14.48 14.89
N GLY A 173 -5.53 -13.24 14.49
CA GLY A 173 -5.77 -12.86 13.10
C GLY A 173 -5.93 -11.36 12.96
N ILE A 174 -6.51 -10.93 11.83
CA ILE A 174 -6.76 -9.51 11.54
C ILE A 174 -7.77 -8.94 12.56
N GLY A 175 -7.42 -7.83 13.20
CA GLY A 175 -8.34 -7.07 14.04
C GLY A 175 -9.19 -6.10 13.24
N LYS A 176 -10.38 -5.74 13.74
CA LYS A 176 -11.25 -4.71 13.12
C LYS A 176 -10.75 -3.31 13.47
N ARG A 177 -9.59 -2.92 12.91
CA ARG A 177 -8.93 -1.61 13.11
C ARG A 177 -7.88 -1.39 12.03
N MET A 178 -7.46 -0.13 11.88
CA MET A 178 -6.23 0.15 11.14
C MET A 178 -5.01 -0.44 11.84
N PRO A 179 -3.97 -0.83 11.07
CA PRO A 179 -2.65 -1.08 11.62
C PRO A 179 -2.13 0.09 12.47
N TRP A 180 -1.53 -0.22 13.61
CA TRP A 180 -0.89 0.74 14.52
C TRP A 180 0.49 0.23 14.92
N ILE A 181 1.35 1.13 15.41
CA ILE A 181 2.76 0.86 15.66
C ILE A 181 3.01 0.54 17.14
N SER A 182 3.68 -0.58 17.40
CA SER A 182 4.17 -1.00 18.72
C SER A 182 5.58 -1.56 18.59
N GLY A 183 6.60 -0.71 18.77
CA GLY A 183 7.98 -1.07 18.47
C GLY A 183 8.15 -1.46 17.00
N ALA A 184 8.66 -2.66 16.73
CA ALA A 184 8.81 -3.23 15.39
C ALA A 184 7.50 -3.72 14.74
N LEU A 185 6.39 -3.74 15.48
CA LEU A 185 5.10 -4.19 14.97
C LEU A 185 4.35 -3.04 14.32
N LEU A 186 3.91 -3.24 13.09
CA LEU A 186 2.78 -2.55 12.48
C LEU A 186 1.63 -3.54 12.39
N THR A 187 0.61 -3.39 13.23
CA THR A 187 -0.32 -4.49 13.51
C THR A 187 -1.75 -4.05 13.70
N THR A 188 -2.68 -4.93 13.32
CA THR A 188 -4.09 -4.79 13.66
C THR A 188 -4.45 -5.47 14.97
N SER A 189 -3.54 -6.17 15.65
CA SER A 189 -3.84 -6.83 16.93
C SER A 189 -4.07 -5.81 18.05
N ALA A 190 -4.96 -6.13 19.00
CA ALA A 190 -5.10 -5.35 20.24
C ALA A 190 -3.98 -5.65 21.25
N ASN A 191 -3.25 -6.75 21.07
CA ASN A 191 -2.24 -7.24 21.98
C ASN A 191 -0.90 -7.45 21.26
N THR A 192 0.14 -6.76 21.72
CA THR A 192 1.48 -6.79 21.11
C THR A 192 2.54 -7.38 22.02
N LYS A 193 2.17 -7.84 23.23
CA LYS A 193 3.13 -8.26 24.26
C LYS A 193 3.84 -9.59 23.93
N ASN A 194 3.26 -10.42 23.06
CA ASN A 194 3.87 -11.68 22.68
C ASN A 194 3.49 -12.10 21.26
N SER A 195 4.38 -12.89 20.63
CA SER A 195 4.22 -13.36 19.26
C SER A 195 3.02 -14.28 19.04
N LYS A 196 2.54 -14.95 20.11
CA LYS A 196 1.35 -15.82 20.05
C LYS A 196 0.03 -15.05 19.92
N ARG A 197 0.03 -13.73 20.19
CA ARG A 197 -1.14 -12.84 20.18
C ARG A 197 -0.99 -11.63 19.25
N ALA A 198 0.10 -11.55 18.50
CA ALA A 198 0.38 -10.45 17.59
C ALA A 198 0.02 -10.79 16.14
N PHE A 199 -0.93 -11.70 15.88
CA PHE A 199 -1.38 -11.98 14.52
C PHE A 199 -2.11 -10.77 13.92
N GLY A 200 -2.20 -10.71 12.59
CA GLY A 200 -2.67 -9.54 11.86
C GLY A 200 -1.61 -8.44 11.80
N SER A 201 -0.33 -8.81 11.88
CA SER A 201 0.82 -7.88 11.80
C SER A 201 1.43 -7.86 10.41
N VAL A 202 1.64 -6.66 9.88
CA VAL A 202 2.37 -6.44 8.62
C VAL A 202 3.87 -6.62 8.84
N THR A 203 4.42 -6.00 9.88
CA THR A 203 5.83 -6.11 10.25
C THR A 203 5.96 -6.75 11.63
N ALA A 204 7.08 -7.42 11.89
CA ALA A 204 7.39 -7.97 13.21
C ALA A 204 8.89 -8.25 13.38
N LYS A 205 9.29 -8.47 14.64
CA LYS A 205 10.61 -8.98 15.03
C LYS A 205 10.51 -10.25 15.88
N PHE A 206 9.81 -11.26 15.36
CA PHE A 206 9.62 -12.53 16.06
C PHE A 206 10.31 -13.67 15.32
N SER A 207 11.24 -14.35 15.98
CA SER A 207 12.02 -15.45 15.39
C SER A 207 11.19 -16.61 14.84
N ASN A 208 10.00 -16.85 15.40
CA ASN A 208 9.14 -17.97 14.99
C ASN A 208 8.32 -17.69 13.71
N TYR A 209 8.35 -16.47 13.19
CA TYR A 209 7.58 -16.04 12.03
C TYR A 209 8.49 -15.32 11.04
N TYR A 210 8.22 -15.50 9.75
CA TYR A 210 8.92 -14.85 8.66
C TYR A 210 7.91 -14.68 7.53
N PRO A 211 7.46 -13.44 7.21
CA PRO A 211 7.89 -12.17 7.79
C PRO A 211 7.26 -11.87 9.16
N ALA A 212 5.94 -11.94 9.30
CA ALA A 212 5.21 -11.62 10.52
C ALA A 212 4.04 -12.58 10.73
N PRO A 213 3.57 -12.79 11.98
CA PRO A 213 2.39 -13.60 12.25
C PRO A 213 1.15 -12.96 11.62
N TRP A 214 0.47 -13.69 10.73
CA TRP A 214 -0.65 -13.14 9.95
C TRP A 214 -2.03 -13.65 10.39
N ILE A 215 -2.45 -14.87 10.05
CA ILE A 215 -3.76 -15.43 10.46
C ILE A 215 -3.60 -16.86 11.00
N ASP A 216 -4.00 -17.07 12.25
CA ASP A 216 -3.98 -18.37 12.95
C ASP A 216 -5.34 -19.11 12.89
N ALA A 217 -6.38 -18.51 12.28
CA ALA A 217 -7.69 -19.13 12.12
C ALA A 217 -7.55 -20.48 11.39
N GLN A 218 -7.75 -21.58 12.14
CA GLN A 218 -7.56 -22.96 11.68
C GLN A 218 -6.17 -23.22 11.04
N GLY A 219 -5.18 -22.38 11.34
CA GLY A 219 -3.83 -22.46 10.79
C GLY A 219 -3.67 -22.19 9.29
N GLN A 220 -4.62 -21.51 8.66
CA GLN A 220 -4.65 -21.38 7.20
C GLN A 220 -3.59 -20.45 6.60
N MET A 221 -3.17 -19.38 7.30
CA MET A 221 -2.14 -18.46 6.78
C MET A 221 -1.28 -17.82 7.89
N LYS A 222 -0.54 -18.64 8.64
CA LYS A 222 0.28 -18.14 9.77
C LYS A 222 1.55 -17.41 9.34
N LYS A 223 2.16 -17.87 8.24
CA LYS A 223 3.50 -17.50 7.76
C LYS A 223 3.44 -17.26 6.24
N PRO A 224 2.81 -16.17 5.79
CA PRO A 224 2.78 -15.83 4.38
C PRO A 224 4.21 -15.58 3.87
N GLN A 225 4.44 -15.66 2.56
CA GLN A 225 5.75 -15.28 2.01
C GLN A 225 6.01 -13.77 2.11
N TYR A 226 4.97 -12.96 1.85
CA TYR A 226 5.02 -11.51 1.87
C TYR A 226 3.75 -10.94 2.50
N ILE A 227 3.82 -9.72 3.05
CA ILE A 227 2.65 -8.98 3.53
C ILE A 227 2.75 -7.54 3.03
N TRP A 228 1.67 -7.01 2.48
CA TRP A 228 1.62 -5.66 1.94
C TRP A 228 0.59 -4.79 2.63
N TYR A 229 0.95 -3.52 2.80
CA TYR A 229 0.06 -2.48 3.25
C TYR A 229 0.01 -1.34 2.24
N TRP A 230 -1.18 -1.07 1.73
CA TRP A 230 -1.43 -0.07 0.71
C TRP A 230 -2.39 1.00 1.21
N MET A 231 -2.28 2.16 0.59
CA MET A 231 -3.14 3.31 0.79
C MET A 231 -3.73 3.73 -0.56
N ARG A 232 -4.99 4.14 -0.55
CA ARG A 232 -5.60 4.94 -1.60
C ARG A 232 -6.41 6.05 -0.97
N GLU A 233 -5.94 7.27 -1.13
CA GLU A 233 -6.62 8.45 -0.62
C GLU A 233 -7.89 8.78 -1.40
N GLY A 234 -8.67 9.72 -0.86
CA GLY A 234 -9.90 10.21 -1.48
C GLY A 234 -9.68 10.81 -2.87
N PRO A 235 -10.76 11.09 -3.61
CA PRO A 235 -10.67 11.66 -4.95
C PRO A 235 -9.97 13.02 -4.96
N ALA A 236 -9.40 13.39 -6.11
CA ALA A 236 -8.77 14.68 -6.33
C ALA A 236 -9.80 15.82 -6.49
N LYS A 237 -9.48 17.04 -6.02
CA LYS A 237 -10.19 18.27 -6.36
C LYS A 237 -10.00 18.59 -7.84
N LEU A 238 -11.07 18.51 -8.65
CA LEU A 238 -11.04 18.79 -10.08
C LEU A 238 -10.53 20.21 -10.40
N GLU A 239 -10.93 21.21 -9.61
CA GLU A 239 -10.71 22.64 -9.89
C GLU A 239 -9.27 23.16 -9.63
N GLU A 240 -8.45 22.41 -8.88
CA GLU A 240 -7.10 22.86 -8.48
C GLU A 240 -5.94 22.17 -9.25
N TYR A 241 -6.28 21.26 -10.17
CA TYR A 241 -5.30 20.61 -11.07
C TYR A 241 -5.28 21.22 -12.47
N PHE A 242 -6.39 21.81 -12.89
CA PHE A 242 -6.48 22.71 -14.03
C PHE A 242 -6.49 24.13 -13.49
N GLY A 243 -5.32 24.76 -13.34
CA GLY A 243 -5.30 26.21 -13.12
C GLY A 243 -6.09 26.92 -14.24
N PRO A 244 -6.53 28.18 -14.04
CA PRO A 244 -7.46 28.89 -14.94
C PRO A 244 -6.97 29.17 -16.38
N TYR A 245 -5.99 28.45 -16.89
CA TYR A 245 -5.44 28.59 -18.23
C TYR A 245 -5.21 27.24 -18.90
N GLN A 246 -6.28 26.56 -19.31
CA GLN A 246 -6.26 25.71 -20.51
C GLN A 246 -7.62 25.79 -21.23
N THR A 247 -7.86 26.93 -21.86
CA THR A 247 -8.77 27.01 -23.03
C THR A 247 -7.91 26.94 -24.28
N HIS A 248 -7.99 25.83 -25.01
CA HIS A 248 -7.76 25.78 -26.45
C HIS A 248 -8.77 24.80 -27.05
#